data_AF-A0A959NL69-F1
#
_entry.id   AF-A0A959NL69-F1
#
_cell.length_a   1.000
_cell.length_b   1.000
_cell.length_c   1.000
_cell.angle_alpha   90.00
_cell.angle_beta   90.00
_cell.angle_gamma   90.00
#
_symmetry.space_group_name_H-M   'P 1'
#
loop_
_entity.id
_entity.type
_entity.pdbx_description
1 polymer ?
#
loop_
_entity_poly.entity_id
_entity_poly.type
_entity_poly.pdbx_seq_one_letter_code
_entity_poly.pdbx_strand_id
1 'polypeptide(L)'
;EPVFKGFFNTNRSFKTGLYSQIASSRLAEMLNLKDRYQPTSHDFELMCAIIKKSKILIQKQLPHATFITVALPFWFENNLFVQTKDCLEKNNIPVFNLEKIFDGSSLQQVQIINDGHATPYGNELIAKGLIKYLSDLDL
;
A
#
# COMPACT_ATOMS: atom_id res chain seq x y z
N GLU A 1 16.66 43.65 -2.09
CA GLU A 1 15.95 42.42 -1.72
C GLU A 1 16.97 41.37 -1.32
N PRO A 2 16.82 40.61 -0.22
CA PRO A 2 17.78 39.56 0.07
C PRO A 2 17.48 38.37 -0.83
N VAL A 3 18.40 38.09 -1.76
CA VAL A 3 18.47 36.82 -2.49
C VAL A 3 19.04 35.78 -1.54
N PHE A 4 18.19 34.98 -0.91
CA PHE A 4 18.65 33.82 -0.14
C PHE A 4 19.05 32.68 -1.09
N LYS A 5 20.31 32.70 -1.56
CA LYS A 5 20.95 31.50 -2.11
C LYS A 5 21.51 30.67 -0.96
N GLY A 6 20.64 29.88 -0.34
CA GLY A 6 21.06 28.83 0.58
C GLY A 6 21.59 27.63 -0.21
N PHE A 7 22.88 27.35 -0.12
CA PHE A 7 23.42 26.05 -0.51
C PHE A 7 23.44 25.15 0.73
N PHE A 8 22.58 24.13 0.75
CA PHE A 8 22.66 23.05 1.74
C PHE A 8 23.48 21.91 1.15
N ASN A 9 24.74 21.79 1.57
CA ASN A 9 25.54 20.61 1.32
C ASN A 9 25.70 19.83 2.63
N THR A 10 25.06 18.67 2.74
CA THR A 10 25.14 17.82 3.93
C THR A 10 25.83 16.48 3.67
N ASN A 11 26.24 16.16 2.44
CA ASN A 11 26.85 14.86 2.06
C ASN A 11 26.15 13.61 2.65
N ARG A 12 24.90 13.74 3.06
CA ARG A 12 24.04 12.67 3.59
C ARG A 12 22.70 12.78 2.90
N SER A 13 22.13 11.62 2.61
CA SER A 13 20.88 11.44 1.88
C SER A 13 19.69 12.12 2.56
N PHE A 14 19.59 13.45 2.45
CA PHE A 14 18.36 14.22 2.65
C PHE A 14 17.27 13.82 1.63
N LYS A 15 17.65 12.94 0.69
CA LYS A 15 16.87 12.37 -0.41
C LYS A 15 15.74 11.43 -0.01
N THR A 16 15.63 10.92 1.22
CA THR A 16 14.61 9.89 1.51
C THR A 16 13.31 10.41 2.11
N GLY A 17 13.34 11.50 2.90
CA GLY A 17 12.14 12.02 3.56
C GLY A 17 11.33 13.02 2.71
N LEU A 18 12.02 13.95 2.05
CA LEU A 18 11.37 15.00 1.25
C LEU A 18 10.87 14.48 -0.10
N TYR A 19 11.62 13.57 -0.75
CA TYR A 19 11.17 12.96 -1.99
C TYR A 19 10.04 11.95 -1.80
N SER A 20 9.94 11.25 -0.67
CA SER A 20 8.77 10.39 -0.43
C SER A 20 7.51 11.24 -0.26
N GLN A 21 7.59 12.34 0.49
CA GLN A 21 6.49 13.29 0.65
C GLN A 21 6.14 14.03 -0.66
N ILE A 22 7.14 14.35 -1.49
CA ILE A 22 6.89 15.00 -2.79
C ILE A 22 6.36 13.99 -3.81
N ALA A 23 6.97 12.81 -3.96
CA ALA A 23 6.58 11.79 -4.93
C ALA A 23 5.22 11.15 -4.62
N SER A 24 4.77 11.16 -3.36
CA SER A 24 3.45 10.67 -2.96
C SER A 24 2.36 11.75 -2.90
N SER A 25 2.69 13.03 -3.13
CA SER A 25 1.72 14.12 -2.97
C SER A 25 1.25 14.68 -4.31
N ARG A 26 0.01 15.18 -4.33
CA ARG A 26 -0.57 15.98 -5.42
C ARG A 26 0.28 17.21 -5.78
N LEU A 27 1.25 17.58 -4.92
CA LEU A 27 2.27 18.59 -5.19
C LEU A 27 3.18 18.19 -6.37
N ALA A 28 3.55 16.91 -6.50
CA ALA A 28 4.31 16.44 -7.67
C ALA A 28 3.50 16.52 -8.97
N GLU A 29 2.18 16.31 -8.90
CA GLU A 29 1.27 16.56 -10.03
C GLU A 29 1.20 18.05 -10.40
N MET A 30 0.98 18.92 -9.42
CA MET A 30 0.90 20.36 -9.63
C MET A 30 2.23 20.96 -10.14
N LEU A 31 3.36 20.40 -9.75
CA LEU A 31 4.70 20.82 -10.15
C LEU A 31 5.22 20.08 -11.40
N ASN A 32 4.42 19.20 -12.00
CA ASN A 32 4.79 18.38 -13.16
C ASN A 32 6.12 17.63 -12.99
N LEU A 33 6.38 17.12 -11.79
CA LEU A 33 7.58 16.37 -11.48
C LEU A 33 7.49 14.99 -12.15
N LYS A 34 8.35 14.76 -13.14
CA LYS A 34 8.37 13.54 -13.97
C LYS A 34 8.83 12.29 -13.22
N ASP A 35 9.50 12.45 -12.07
CA ASP A 35 10.04 11.34 -11.29
C ASP A 35 9.00 10.82 -10.29
N ARG A 36 7.88 10.30 -10.80
CA ARG A 36 7.05 9.41 -10.00
C ARG A 36 7.87 8.14 -9.79
N TYR A 37 8.09 7.75 -8.54
CA TYR A 37 8.66 6.44 -8.22
C TYR A 37 7.84 5.37 -8.96
N GLN A 38 8.49 4.69 -9.90
CA GLN A 38 7.90 3.57 -10.64
C GLN A 38 8.40 2.30 -9.96
N PRO A 39 7.51 1.54 -9.31
CA PRO A 39 7.87 0.24 -8.75
C PRO A 39 8.49 -0.64 -9.85
N THR A 40 9.53 -1.37 -9.50
CA THR A 40 10.18 -2.36 -10.36
C THR A 40 9.84 -3.77 -9.91
N SER A 41 10.08 -4.78 -10.75
CA SER A 41 9.90 -6.18 -10.37
C SER A 41 10.63 -6.55 -9.07
N HIS A 42 11.82 -5.99 -8.83
CA HIS A 42 12.59 -6.23 -7.59
C HIS A 42 11.87 -5.72 -6.34
N ASP A 43 11.10 -4.63 -6.43
CA ASP A 43 10.31 -4.12 -5.31
C ASP A 43 9.18 -5.10 -4.93
N PHE A 44 8.60 -5.79 -5.92
CA PHE A 44 7.57 -6.82 -5.71
C PHE A 44 8.14 -8.12 -5.14
N GLU A 45 9.32 -8.52 -5.60
CA GLU A 45 10.08 -9.64 -5.03
C GLU A 45 10.44 -9.37 -3.56
N LEU A 46 10.93 -8.16 -3.28
CA LEU A 46 11.25 -7.72 -1.92
C LEU A 46 10.02 -7.72 -1.03
N MET A 47 8.88 -7.19 -1.51
CA MET A 47 7.62 -7.20 -0.79
C MET A 47 7.15 -8.63 -0.46
N CYS A 48 7.21 -9.54 -1.44
CA CYS A 48 6.92 -10.96 -1.22
C CYS A 48 7.83 -11.57 -0.13
N ALA A 49 9.14 -11.31 -0.19
CA ALA A 49 10.09 -11.82 0.80
C ALA A 49 9.81 -11.29 2.21
N ILE A 50 9.47 -10.01 2.34
CA ILE A 50 9.08 -9.37 3.60
C ILE A 50 7.82 -10.03 4.17
N ILE A 51 6.74 -10.14 3.37
CA ILE A 51 5.47 -10.72 3.84
C ILE A 51 5.67 -12.17 4.30
N LYS A 52 6.40 -12.98 3.53
CA LYS A 52 6.73 -14.36 3.91
C LYS A 52 7.49 -14.43 5.23
N LYS A 53 8.50 -13.58 5.40
CA LYS A 53 9.30 -13.54 6.63
C LYS A 53 8.43 -13.14 7.83
N SER A 54 7.56 -12.14 7.66
CA SER A 54 6.62 -11.68 8.68
C SER A 54 5.66 -12.77 9.11
N LYS A 55 5.05 -13.52 8.16
CA LYS A 55 4.19 -14.68 8.48
C LYS A 55 4.93 -15.69 9.36
N ILE A 56 6.16 -16.07 9.00
CA ILE A 56 6.98 -17.02 9.77
C ILE A 56 7.24 -16.49 11.18
N LEU A 57 7.61 -15.21 11.32
CA LEU A 57 7.91 -14.62 12.62
C LEU A 57 6.67 -14.53 13.51
N ILE A 58 5.52 -14.13 12.96
CA ILE A 58 4.26 -14.04 13.68
C ILE A 58 3.80 -15.42 14.11
N GLN A 59 3.82 -16.42 13.24
CA GLN A 59 3.40 -17.79 13.58
C GLN A 59 4.30 -18.44 14.62
N LYS A 60 5.58 -18.06 14.71
CA LYS A 60 6.46 -18.50 15.80
C LYS A 60 6.03 -17.96 17.17
N GLN A 61 5.51 -16.74 17.21
CA GLN A 61 5.08 -16.09 18.46
C GLN A 61 3.63 -16.41 18.80
N LEU A 62 2.79 -16.57 17.77
CA LEU A 62 1.36 -16.82 17.86
C LEU A 62 1.00 -18.00 16.94
N PRO A 63 1.25 -19.26 17.37
CA PRO A 63 1.07 -20.44 16.53
C PRO A 63 -0.37 -20.65 16.06
N HIS A 64 -1.34 -20.13 16.81
CA HIS A 64 -2.77 -20.24 16.52
C HIS A 64 -3.32 -19.04 15.73
N ALA A 65 -2.51 -18.01 15.48
CA ALA A 65 -2.97 -16.84 14.76
C ALA A 65 -3.04 -17.11 13.25
N THR A 66 -4.17 -16.74 12.65
CA THR A 66 -4.30 -16.67 11.20
C THR A 66 -3.61 -15.40 10.70
N PHE A 67 -2.65 -15.58 9.79
CA PHE A 67 -2.00 -14.48 9.11
C PHE A 67 -2.71 -14.18 7.79
N ILE A 68 -3.28 -12.99 7.67
CA ILE A 68 -3.92 -12.50 6.45
C ILE A 68 -3.20 -11.26 5.93
N THR A 69 -3.14 -11.11 4.61
CA THR A 69 -2.63 -9.88 3.97
C THR A 69 -3.82 -9.05 3.49
N VAL A 70 -3.81 -7.74 3.77
CA VAL A 70 -4.80 -6.80 3.22
C VAL A 70 -4.21 -6.12 1.99
N ALA A 71 -4.88 -6.28 0.86
CA ALA A 71 -4.51 -5.65 -0.39
C ALA A 71 -5.27 -4.34 -0.58
N LEU A 72 -4.53 -3.25 -0.75
CA LEU A 72 -5.09 -1.91 -0.99
C LEU A 72 -5.72 -1.82 -2.39
N PRO A 73 -6.66 -0.89 -2.61
CA PRO A 73 -7.19 -0.62 -3.95
C PRO A 73 -6.08 -0.30 -4.96
N PHE A 74 -6.30 -0.63 -6.23
CA PHE A 74 -5.34 -0.45 -7.34
C PHE A 74 -4.09 -1.36 -7.26
N TRP A 75 -4.04 -2.27 -6.28
CA TRP A 75 -3.01 -3.33 -6.28
C TRP A 75 -3.17 -4.28 -7.46
N PHE A 76 -4.37 -4.50 -8.00
CA PHE A 76 -4.58 -5.55 -9.00
C PHE A 76 -4.60 -5.05 -10.45
N GLU A 77 -4.74 -3.74 -10.66
CA GLU A 77 -4.76 -3.13 -11.99
C GLU A 77 -3.35 -2.92 -12.59
N ASN A 78 -2.30 -3.03 -11.77
CA ASN A 78 -0.93 -2.88 -12.22
C ASN A 78 -0.28 -4.26 -12.48
N ASN A 79 0.10 -4.49 -13.74
CA ASN A 79 0.70 -5.73 -14.25
C ASN A 79 1.97 -6.18 -13.47
N LEU A 80 2.62 -5.30 -12.72
CA LEU A 80 3.77 -5.63 -11.89
C LEU A 80 3.40 -6.33 -10.57
N PHE A 81 2.14 -6.27 -10.12
CA PHE A 81 1.68 -6.89 -8.86
C PHE A 81 1.33 -8.38 -8.98
N VAL A 82 1.32 -8.93 -10.20
CA VAL A 82 1.11 -10.36 -10.45
C VAL A 82 2.12 -11.20 -9.66
N GLN A 83 3.37 -10.75 -9.55
CA GLN A 83 4.43 -11.48 -8.84
C GLN A 83 4.18 -11.60 -7.34
N THR A 84 3.70 -10.53 -6.70
CA THR A 84 3.36 -10.57 -5.27
C THR A 84 2.13 -11.44 -5.05
N LYS A 85 1.09 -11.31 -5.88
CA LYS A 85 -0.10 -12.17 -5.81
C LYS A 85 0.26 -13.65 -5.93
N ASP A 86 0.99 -14.03 -6.97
CA ASP A 86 1.44 -15.40 -7.21
C ASP A 86 2.26 -15.93 -6.03
N CYS A 87 3.10 -15.08 -5.44
CA CYS A 87 3.84 -15.43 -4.24
C CYS A 87 2.92 -15.71 -3.04
N LEU A 88 1.93 -14.86 -2.79
CA LEU A 88 1.00 -15.04 -1.68
C LEU A 88 0.19 -16.33 -1.84
N GLU A 89 -0.31 -16.60 -3.05
CA GLU A 89 -1.03 -17.84 -3.39
C GLU A 89 -0.15 -19.08 -3.20
N LYS A 90 1.07 -19.10 -3.76
CA LYS A 90 2.02 -20.22 -3.61
C LYS A 90 2.40 -20.52 -2.15
N ASN A 91 2.29 -19.54 -1.25
CA ASN A 91 2.65 -19.69 0.16
C ASN A 91 1.43 -19.83 1.07
N ASN A 92 0.24 -20.08 0.50
CA ASN A 92 -1.03 -20.19 1.21
C ASN A 92 -1.22 -19.02 2.19
N ILE A 93 -1.05 -17.80 1.68
CA ILE A 93 -1.26 -16.56 2.44
C ILE A 93 -2.58 -15.95 1.95
N PRO A 94 -3.65 -16.02 2.76
CA PRO A 94 -4.93 -15.43 2.40
C PRO A 94 -4.80 -13.92 2.15
N VAL A 95 -5.51 -13.43 1.13
CA VAL A 95 -5.52 -12.01 0.76
C VAL A 95 -6.94 -11.48 0.84
N PHE A 96 -7.13 -10.46 1.67
CA PHE A 96 -8.34 -9.64 1.69
C PHE A 96 -8.18 -8.48 0.71
N ASN A 97 -8.92 -8.51 -0.40
CA ASN A 97 -8.83 -7.50 -1.45
C ASN A 97 -9.84 -6.36 -1.22
N LEU A 98 -9.33 -5.17 -0.86
CA LEU A 98 -10.16 -3.98 -0.62
C LEU A 98 -10.80 -3.41 -1.87
N GLU A 99 -10.23 -3.63 -3.05
CA GLU A 99 -10.79 -3.14 -4.32
C GLU A 99 -12.21 -3.70 -4.54
N LYS A 100 -12.42 -4.98 -4.21
CA LYS A 100 -13.73 -5.63 -4.30
C LYS A 100 -14.77 -5.06 -3.34
N ILE A 101 -14.34 -4.42 -2.26
CA ILE A 101 -15.24 -3.84 -1.25
C ILE A 101 -15.81 -2.51 -1.73
N PHE A 102 -15.09 -1.80 -2.60
CA PHE A 102 -15.50 -0.52 -3.12
C PHE A 102 -16.23 -0.61 -4.46
N ASP A 103 -16.45 -1.83 -4.98
CA ASP A 103 -17.17 -2.06 -6.23
C ASP A 103 -18.56 -1.42 -6.18
N GLY A 104 -18.85 -0.55 -7.15
CA GLY A 104 -20.09 0.24 -7.23
C GLY A 104 -20.13 1.54 -6.39
N SER A 105 -19.11 1.86 -5.59
CA SER A 105 -19.00 3.17 -4.91
C SER A 105 -18.09 4.12 -5.69
N SER A 106 -18.36 5.43 -5.64
CA SER A 106 -17.44 6.40 -6.25
C SER A 106 -16.21 6.61 -5.35
N LEU A 107 -15.04 6.83 -5.93
CA LEU A 107 -13.80 7.08 -5.17
C LEU A 107 -13.94 8.24 -4.17
N GLN A 108 -14.69 9.28 -4.54
CA GLN A 108 -14.94 10.45 -3.69
C GLN A 108 -15.77 10.13 -2.44
N GLN A 109 -16.58 9.06 -2.48
CA GLN A 109 -17.36 8.63 -1.32
C GLN A 109 -16.51 7.84 -0.33
N VAL A 110 -15.57 7.04 -0.83
CA VAL A 110 -14.80 6.08 -0.01
C VAL A 110 -13.40 6.55 0.34
N GLN A 111 -12.88 7.58 -0.34
CA GLN A 111 -11.55 8.13 -0.15
C GLN A 111 -11.58 9.65 0.03
N ILE A 112 -10.80 10.14 0.99
CA ILE A 112 -10.58 11.57 1.20
C ILE A 112 -9.81 12.11 -0.01
N ILE A 113 -10.41 13.10 -0.67
CA ILE A 113 -9.84 13.75 -1.85
C ILE A 113 -8.46 14.32 -1.48
N ASN A 114 -7.41 13.89 -2.19
CA ASN A 114 -5.99 14.29 -2.06
C ASN A 114 -5.18 13.65 -0.93
N ASP A 115 -5.81 12.83 -0.11
CA ASP A 115 -5.17 12.25 1.07
C ASP A 115 -4.96 10.74 0.92
N GLY A 116 -5.73 10.09 0.05
CA GLY A 116 -5.59 8.65 -0.20
C GLY A 116 -6.18 7.77 0.91
N HIS A 117 -6.42 8.34 2.09
CA HIS A 117 -7.07 7.71 3.23
C HIS A 117 -8.56 7.49 2.99
N ALA A 118 -9.12 6.46 3.63
CA ALA A 118 -10.55 6.18 3.56
C ALA A 118 -11.37 7.25 4.30
N THR A 119 -12.55 7.59 3.78
CA THR A 119 -13.54 8.39 4.52
C THR A 119 -14.15 7.57 5.67
N PRO A 120 -14.93 8.17 6.58
CA PRO A 120 -15.70 7.39 7.56
C PRO A 120 -16.59 6.32 6.92
N TYR A 121 -17.22 6.63 5.79
CA TYR A 121 -18.01 5.67 5.02
C TYR A 121 -17.14 4.56 4.40
N GLY A 122 -15.97 4.91 3.85
CA GLY A 122 -15.00 3.94 3.35
C GLY A 122 -14.53 2.98 4.45
N ASN A 123 -14.23 3.48 5.64
CA ASN A 123 -13.88 2.67 6.80
C ASN A 123 -15.00 1.72 7.23
N GLU A 124 -16.26 2.18 7.17
CA GLU A 124 -17.42 1.33 7.46
C GLU A 124 -17.54 0.17 6.45
N LEU A 125 -17.36 0.45 5.15
CA LEU A 125 -17.35 -0.58 4.12
C LEU A 125 -16.21 -1.59 4.32
N ILE A 126 -14.99 -1.10 4.62
CA ILE A 126 -13.84 -1.95 4.92
C ILE A 126 -14.16 -2.87 6.10
N ALA A 127 -14.70 -2.33 7.20
CA ALA A 127 -15.03 -3.10 8.39
C ALA A 127 -16.09 -4.18 8.10
N LYS A 128 -17.17 -3.82 7.40
CA LYS A 128 -18.22 -4.78 6.97
C LYS A 128 -17.66 -5.88 6.08
N GLY A 129 -16.82 -5.50 5.10
CA GLY A 129 -16.16 -6.43 4.21
C GLY A 129 -15.23 -7.40 4.95
N LEU A 130 -14.45 -6.88 5.91
CA LEU A 130 -13.52 -7.68 6.69
C LEU A 130 -14.26 -8.65 7.62
N ILE A 131 -15.34 -8.22 8.27
CA ILE A 131 -16.18 -9.10 9.10
C ILE A 131 -16.72 -10.25 8.25
N LYS A 132 -17.28 -9.96 7.07
CA LYS A 132 -17.78 -10.99 6.16
C LYS A 132 -16.67 -11.95 5.73
N TYR A 133 -15.54 -11.41 5.27
CA TYR A 133 -14.39 -12.21 4.83
C TYR A 133 -13.85 -13.14 5.93
N LEU A 134 -13.71 -12.63 7.16
CA LEU A 134 -13.26 -13.42 8.30
C LEU A 134 -14.28 -14.48 8.74
N SER A 135 -15.57 -14.25 8.51
CA SER A 135 -16.63 -15.23 8.79
C SER A 135 -16.69 -16.33 7.72
N ASP A 136 -16.35 -16.00 6.48
CA ASP A 136 -16.31 -16.93 5.34
C ASP A 136 -15.00 -17.75 5.31
N LEU A 137 -13.94 -17.26 5.97
CA LEU A 137 -12.75 -18.04 6.25
C LEU A 137 -13.14 -19.12 7.27
N ASP A 138 -13.07 -20.37 6.84
CA ASP A 138 -13.23 -21.54 7.70
C ASP A 138 -12.01 -21.61 8.67
N LEU A 139 -12.06 -20.80 9.75
CA LEU A 139 -11.00 -20.60 10.74
C LEU A 139 -11.15 -21.53 11.96
#